data_AF-A0A917XMW4-F1
#
_entry.id   AF-A0A917XMW4-F1
#
_cell.length_a   1.000
_cell.length_b   1.000
_cell.length_c   1.000
_cell.angle_alpha   90.00
_cell.angle_beta   90.00
_cell.angle_gamma   90.00
#
_symmetry.space_group_name_H-M   'P 1'
#
loop_
_entity.id
_entity.type
_entity.pdbx_description
1 polymer ?
#
loop_
_entity_poly.entity_id
_entity_poly.type
_entity_poly.pdbx_seq_one_letter_code
_entity_poly.pdbx_strand_id
1 'polypeptide(L)'
;MSGLRLTGRLRTLACALALTAGALTTAGLSGTAMAATAAPLAAAPEIGVQFNADGDAGQCGGTTGQQWAASPDWTQAIRFDTDNRSGGCQLAFGVYDPDGTLAGASITYTFLPSSGGDAGQCGDYQGTYGMPIQTFRTFGQAVRVDTDNRAGWCNLTFTVSGRSDVGLDVQFYPDGDAGQCVNYLPQGQYRTAYAGNPVTVGIDADGRSGGCQFLLRIRRF
;
A
#
# COMPACT_ATOMS: atom_id res chain seq x y z
N MET A 1 39.02 -26.75 24.12
CA MET A 1 38.20 -27.38 25.18
C MET A 1 36.76 -27.29 24.69
N SER A 2 36.28 -28.27 23.93
CA SER A 2 35.68 -29.54 24.38
C SER A 2 34.21 -29.39 24.78
N GLY A 3 33.34 -30.00 23.97
CA GLY A 3 31.98 -30.46 24.28
C GLY A 3 30.91 -29.35 24.32
N LEU A 4 29.65 -29.61 23.97
CA LEU A 4 28.93 -30.88 23.88
C LEU A 4 27.73 -30.73 22.92
N ARG A 5 27.51 -31.76 22.10
CA ARG A 5 26.28 -31.97 21.29
C ARG A 5 25.14 -32.42 22.21
N LEU A 6 23.93 -31.94 21.99
CA LEU A 6 22.71 -32.64 22.43
C LEU A 6 21.70 -32.77 21.29
N THR A 7 21.56 -34.01 20.82
CA THR A 7 20.53 -34.52 19.94
C THR A 7 19.25 -34.81 20.74
N GLY A 8 18.12 -34.21 20.36
CA GLY A 8 16.80 -34.44 20.97
C GLY A 8 15.83 -35.09 19.99
N ARG A 9 15.39 -36.31 20.32
CA ARG A 9 14.66 -37.31 19.52
C ARG A 9 13.27 -36.87 19.03
N LEU A 10 12.93 -37.28 17.80
CA LEU A 10 11.56 -37.44 17.30
C LEU A 10 10.78 -38.45 18.15
N ARG A 11 9.50 -38.16 18.42
CA ARG A 11 8.49 -39.15 18.79
C ARG A 11 7.28 -39.02 17.86
N THR A 12 7.23 -39.94 16.91
CA THR A 12 6.03 -40.31 16.15
C THR A 12 5.06 -41.05 17.07
N LEU A 13 3.83 -40.56 17.18
CA LEU A 13 2.70 -41.29 17.76
C LEU A 13 1.73 -41.59 16.62
N ALA A 14 1.78 -42.83 16.15
CA ALA A 14 0.76 -43.41 15.31
C ALA A 14 -0.40 -43.87 16.19
N CYS A 15 -1.57 -43.26 16.04
CA CYS A 15 -2.82 -43.76 16.58
C CYS A 15 -3.56 -44.50 15.46
N ALA A 16 -3.47 -45.82 15.47
CA ALA A 16 -4.36 -46.69 14.71
C ALA A 16 -5.66 -46.87 15.51
N LEU A 17 -6.77 -46.34 15.01
CA LEU A 17 -8.10 -46.69 15.51
C LEU A 17 -8.71 -47.78 14.63
N ALA A 18 -9.12 -48.84 15.30
CA ALA A 18 -9.71 -50.04 14.75
C ALA A 18 -11.09 -49.79 14.12
N LEU A 19 -11.30 -50.43 12.97
CA LEU A 19 -12.58 -50.58 12.29
C LEU A 19 -13.49 -51.54 13.08
N THR A 20 -14.69 -51.08 13.45
CA THR A 20 -15.83 -51.95 13.76
C THR A 20 -16.89 -51.75 12.69
N ALA A 21 -17.08 -52.77 11.86
CA ALA A 21 -18.10 -52.83 10.83
C ALA A 21 -19.46 -53.20 11.47
N GLY A 22 -20.34 -52.22 11.64
CA GLY A 22 -21.76 -52.43 11.87
C GLY A 22 -22.50 -52.35 10.55
N ALA A 23 -23.05 -53.48 10.09
CA ALA A 23 -23.89 -53.54 8.91
C ALA A 23 -25.27 -52.91 9.22
N LEU A 24 -25.49 -51.69 8.71
CA LEU A 24 -26.81 -51.06 8.68
C LEU A 24 -27.27 -51.02 7.21
N THR A 25 -28.27 -51.84 6.88
CA THR A 25 -28.93 -51.81 5.58
C THR A 25 -29.87 -50.61 5.52
N THR A 26 -29.40 -49.48 5.00
CA THR A 26 -30.24 -48.33 4.64
C THR A 26 -30.61 -48.40 3.16
N ALA A 27 -31.90 -48.21 2.90
CA ALA A 27 -32.49 -48.15 1.57
C ALA A 27 -31.80 -47.10 0.70
N GLY A 28 -31.40 -47.49 -0.51
CA GLY A 28 -30.74 -46.61 -1.48
C GLY A 28 -31.69 -45.54 -2.00
N LEU A 29 -31.48 -44.30 -1.53
CA LEU A 29 -31.75 -43.13 -2.36
C LEU A 29 -30.50 -42.89 -3.21
N SER A 30 -30.60 -43.21 -4.49
CA SER A 30 -29.62 -42.82 -5.51
C SER A 30 -29.68 -41.31 -5.75
N GLY A 31 -29.25 -40.53 -4.75
CA GLY A 31 -28.95 -39.12 -4.92
C GLY A 31 -27.63 -39.00 -5.64
N THR A 32 -27.64 -38.54 -6.88
CA THR A 32 -26.44 -38.07 -7.57
C THR A 32 -25.89 -36.88 -6.77
N ALA A 33 -24.89 -37.14 -5.92
CA ALA A 33 -24.12 -36.09 -5.28
C ALA A 33 -23.37 -35.34 -6.37
N MET A 34 -23.92 -34.22 -6.83
CA MET A 34 -23.18 -33.29 -7.66
C MET A 34 -22.07 -32.73 -6.79
N ALA A 35 -20.83 -33.13 -7.06
CA ALA A 35 -19.65 -32.51 -6.49
C ALA A 35 -19.70 -31.02 -6.84
N ALA A 36 -19.92 -30.17 -5.84
CA ALA A 36 -19.85 -28.72 -6.03
C ALA A 36 -18.40 -28.38 -6.38
N THR A 37 -18.15 -27.99 -7.63
CA THR A 37 -16.88 -27.41 -8.03
C THR A 37 -16.73 -26.10 -7.29
N ALA A 38 -15.74 -25.99 -6.42
CA ALA A 38 -15.43 -24.73 -5.76
C ALA A 38 -15.15 -23.67 -6.83
N ALA A 39 -15.82 -22.52 -6.72
CA ALA A 39 -15.51 -21.38 -7.58
C ALA A 39 -14.04 -20.97 -7.39
N PRO A 40 -13.34 -20.54 -8.45
CA PRO A 40 -11.98 -20.03 -8.31
C PRO A 40 -11.96 -18.87 -7.32
N LEU A 41 -10.92 -18.82 -6.48
CA LEU A 41 -10.70 -17.70 -5.58
C LEU A 41 -10.46 -16.44 -6.42
N ALA A 42 -11.17 -15.35 -6.12
CA ALA A 42 -10.95 -14.09 -6.80
C ALA A 42 -9.50 -13.63 -6.61
N ALA A 43 -8.89 -13.12 -7.68
CA ALA A 43 -7.58 -12.49 -7.65
C ALA A 43 -7.61 -11.27 -6.74
N ALA A 44 -6.58 -11.14 -5.90
CA ALA A 44 -6.46 -10.02 -5.00
C ALA A 44 -6.24 -8.71 -5.78
N PRO A 45 -6.91 -7.60 -5.42
CA PRO A 45 -6.64 -6.31 -6.01
C PRO A 45 -5.22 -5.85 -5.64
N GLU A 46 -4.59 -5.09 -6.54
CA GLU A 46 -3.26 -4.55 -6.38
C GLU A 46 -3.29 -3.02 -6.26
N ILE A 47 -2.53 -2.46 -5.32
CA ILE A 47 -2.25 -1.02 -5.25
C ILE A 47 -0.98 -0.71 -6.04
N GLY A 48 -1.06 0.29 -6.91
CA GLY A 48 0.03 0.74 -7.78
C GLY A 48 0.53 2.13 -7.40
N VAL A 49 1.85 2.30 -7.46
CA VAL A 49 2.49 3.62 -7.43
C VAL A 49 3.44 3.75 -8.61
N GLN A 50 3.28 4.83 -9.37
CA GLN A 50 4.26 5.28 -10.35
C GLN A 50 5.02 6.45 -9.74
N PHE A 51 6.34 6.42 -9.84
CA PHE A 51 7.21 7.45 -9.28
C PHE A 51 8.36 7.74 -10.24
N ASN A 52 8.57 9.01 -10.54
CA ASN A 52 9.63 9.44 -11.45
C ASN A 52 10.31 10.68 -10.88
N ALA A 53 11.64 10.65 -10.85
CA ALA A 53 12.41 11.85 -10.60
C ALA A 53 12.17 12.87 -11.72
N ASP A 54 12.00 14.11 -11.35
CA ASP A 54 11.91 15.25 -12.26
C ASP A 54 13.09 16.18 -11.98
N GLY A 55 14.20 15.99 -12.72
CA GLY A 55 15.49 16.62 -12.40
C GLY A 55 16.51 15.59 -11.91
N ASP A 56 17.04 15.79 -10.70
CA ASP A 56 18.03 14.87 -10.11
C ASP A 56 17.42 13.48 -9.84
N ALA A 57 18.08 12.42 -10.33
CA ALA A 57 17.56 11.05 -10.22
C ALA A 57 17.36 10.57 -8.77
N GLY A 58 18.03 11.20 -7.81
CA GLY A 58 17.92 10.86 -6.41
C GLY A 58 16.67 11.38 -5.71
N GLN A 59 15.90 12.31 -6.29
CA GLN A 59 14.74 12.91 -5.59
C GLN A 59 13.65 11.90 -5.19
N CYS A 60 13.57 10.79 -5.91
CA CYS A 60 12.73 9.63 -5.55
C CYS A 60 13.57 8.46 -4.99
N GLY A 61 14.59 8.74 -4.17
CA GLY A 61 15.46 7.74 -3.56
C GLY A 61 16.39 7.03 -4.53
N GLY A 62 16.70 7.66 -5.68
CA GLY A 62 17.53 7.06 -6.72
C GLY A 62 16.80 6.02 -7.58
N THR A 63 15.47 5.95 -7.49
CA THR A 63 14.65 4.96 -8.21
C THR A 63 13.58 5.63 -9.05
N THR A 64 13.22 5.03 -10.18
CA THR A 64 12.11 5.46 -11.03
C THR A 64 11.37 4.25 -11.58
N GLY A 65 10.08 4.42 -11.88
CA GLY A 65 9.27 3.40 -12.53
C GLY A 65 7.90 3.23 -11.90
N GLN A 66 7.42 1.99 -11.94
CA GLN A 66 6.10 1.61 -11.47
C GLN A 66 6.22 0.36 -10.63
N GLN A 67 5.43 0.28 -9.57
CA GLN A 67 5.32 -0.89 -8.72
C GLN A 67 3.87 -1.18 -8.40
N TRP A 68 3.56 -2.46 -8.17
CA TRP A 68 2.24 -2.96 -7.84
C TRP A 68 2.37 -3.98 -6.71
N ALA A 69 1.52 -3.88 -5.70
CA ALA A 69 1.47 -4.80 -4.57
C ALA A 69 0.06 -5.36 -4.41
N ALA A 70 -0.06 -6.69 -4.42
CA ALA A 70 -1.32 -7.38 -4.21
C ALA A 70 -1.75 -7.29 -2.74
N SER A 71 -3.03 -7.09 -2.46
CA SER A 71 -3.54 -7.18 -1.09
C SER A 71 -3.27 -8.57 -0.48
N PRO A 72 -2.74 -8.69 0.76
CA PRO A 72 -2.54 -7.63 1.77
C PRO A 72 -1.07 -7.17 1.88
N ASP A 73 -0.29 -7.26 0.80
CA ASP A 73 1.11 -6.84 0.79
C ASP A 73 1.25 -5.32 0.65
N TRP A 74 2.38 -4.82 1.12
CA TRP A 74 2.76 -3.41 0.97
C TRP A 74 3.51 -3.19 -0.35
N THR A 75 3.39 -1.99 -0.90
CA THR A 75 4.36 -1.51 -1.90
C THR A 75 5.77 -1.50 -1.30
N GLN A 76 6.78 -1.55 -2.15
CA GLN A 76 8.14 -1.19 -1.73
C GLN A 76 8.16 0.28 -1.29
N ALA A 77 9.08 0.59 -0.37
CA ALA A 77 9.25 1.95 0.13
C ALA A 77 9.73 2.88 -0.98
N ILE A 78 9.02 4.00 -1.14
CA ILE A 78 9.45 5.13 -1.97
C ILE A 78 10.04 6.16 -1.03
N ARG A 79 11.28 6.57 -1.29
CA ARG A 79 11.97 7.62 -0.53
C ARG A 79 11.78 8.94 -1.25
N PHE A 80 11.28 9.95 -0.55
CA PHE A 80 11.35 11.34 -0.97
C PHE A 80 12.62 11.93 -0.38
N ASP A 81 13.61 12.22 -1.23
CA ASP A 81 14.80 12.94 -0.78
C ASP A 81 14.48 14.43 -0.71
N THR A 82 14.99 15.09 0.32
CA THR A 82 14.64 16.48 0.68
C THR A 82 15.90 17.36 0.83
N ASP A 83 17.02 16.90 0.28
CA ASP A 83 18.38 17.42 0.48
C ASP A 83 18.78 18.55 -0.47
N ASN A 84 17.82 19.40 -0.87
CA ASN A 84 18.00 20.62 -1.66
C ASN A 84 18.60 20.43 -3.07
N ARG A 85 18.59 19.21 -3.60
CA ARG A 85 18.90 19.01 -5.01
C ARG A 85 17.80 19.65 -5.86
N SER A 86 18.14 20.06 -7.08
CA SER A 86 17.14 20.63 -8.00
C SER A 86 16.17 19.55 -8.47
N GLY A 87 14.90 19.92 -8.64
CA GLY A 87 13.89 19.01 -9.17
C GLY A 87 12.94 18.50 -8.11
N GLY A 88 12.28 17.38 -8.39
CA GLY A 88 11.24 16.83 -7.54
C GLY A 88 10.98 15.36 -7.74
N CYS A 89 9.99 14.85 -7.02
CA CYS A 89 9.47 13.51 -7.20
C CYS A 89 8.02 13.57 -7.69
N GLN A 90 7.78 13.03 -8.89
CA GLN A 90 6.44 12.89 -9.45
C GLN A 90 5.82 11.58 -8.97
N LEU A 91 4.54 11.61 -8.61
CA LEU A 91 3.79 10.47 -8.10
C LEU A 91 2.47 10.33 -8.85
N ALA A 92 2.11 9.11 -9.23
CA ALA A 92 0.76 8.78 -9.65
C ALA A 92 0.32 7.45 -9.03
N PHE A 93 -0.98 7.30 -8.81
CA PHE A 93 -1.55 6.15 -8.10
C PHE A 93 -2.59 5.45 -8.94
N GLY A 94 -2.78 4.14 -8.72
CA GLY A 94 -3.79 3.33 -9.40
C GLY A 94 -4.12 2.06 -8.63
N VAL A 95 -5.27 1.46 -8.92
CA VAL A 95 -5.68 0.15 -8.39
C VAL A 95 -6.04 -0.76 -9.55
N TYR A 96 -5.42 -1.94 -9.55
CA TYR A 96 -5.73 -3.01 -10.49
C TYR A 96 -6.60 -4.04 -9.78
N ASP A 97 -7.84 -4.19 -10.23
CA ASP A 97 -8.86 -5.06 -9.64
C ASP A 97 -9.46 -5.94 -10.75
N PRO A 98 -8.76 -7.01 -11.19
CA PRO A 98 -9.15 -7.80 -12.35
C PRO A 98 -10.52 -8.46 -12.23
N ASP A 99 -10.92 -8.80 -11.01
CA ASP A 99 -12.18 -9.52 -10.73
C ASP A 99 -13.29 -8.58 -10.22
N GLY A 100 -13.06 -7.26 -10.19
CA GLY A 100 -14.06 -6.28 -9.74
C GLY A 100 -14.43 -6.42 -8.26
N THR A 101 -13.54 -6.96 -7.43
CA THR A 101 -13.77 -7.21 -6.00
C THR A 101 -13.98 -5.92 -5.20
N LEU A 102 -13.52 -4.79 -5.72
CA LEU A 102 -13.64 -3.45 -5.17
C LEU A 102 -14.74 -2.62 -5.86
N ALA A 103 -15.58 -3.23 -6.69
CA ALA A 103 -16.72 -2.55 -7.32
C ALA A 103 -17.54 -1.77 -6.27
N GLY A 104 -17.82 -0.50 -6.57
CA GLY A 104 -18.51 0.43 -5.67
C GLY A 104 -17.61 1.21 -4.71
N ALA A 105 -16.32 0.86 -4.57
CA ALA A 105 -15.35 1.70 -3.86
C ALA A 105 -14.87 2.86 -4.75
N SER A 106 -14.47 3.96 -4.12
CA SER A 106 -13.79 5.08 -4.78
C SER A 106 -12.65 5.57 -3.88
N ILE A 107 -11.50 5.82 -4.49
CA ILE A 107 -10.31 6.34 -3.81
C ILE A 107 -9.89 7.62 -4.52
N THR A 108 -9.67 8.69 -3.77
CA THR A 108 -9.13 9.95 -4.26
C THR A 108 -7.88 10.34 -3.49
N TYR A 109 -7.02 11.13 -4.12
CA TYR A 109 -5.92 11.81 -3.46
C TYR A 109 -5.99 13.31 -3.76
N THR A 110 -5.85 14.10 -2.71
CA THR A 110 -5.77 15.56 -2.78
C THR A 110 -4.34 15.98 -2.50
N PHE A 111 -3.77 16.81 -3.38
CA PHE A 111 -2.42 17.31 -3.27
C PHE A 111 -2.43 18.83 -3.29
N LEU A 112 -2.08 19.44 -2.16
CA LEU A 112 -2.17 20.89 -1.95
C LEU A 112 -1.01 21.38 -1.06
N PRO A 113 -0.55 22.63 -1.22
CA PRO A 113 0.39 23.24 -0.30
C PRO A 113 -0.21 23.36 1.10
N SER A 114 0.67 23.36 2.10
CA SER A 114 0.31 23.68 3.47
C SER A 114 -0.22 25.11 3.57
N SER A 115 -1.01 25.37 4.61
CA SER A 115 -1.55 26.72 4.83
C SER A 115 -0.41 27.72 5.02
N GLY A 116 -0.29 28.67 4.10
CA GLY A 116 0.80 29.66 4.11
C GLY A 116 2.12 29.17 3.53
N GLY A 117 2.18 27.94 3.01
CA GLY A 117 3.34 27.42 2.27
C GLY A 117 3.41 27.96 0.84
N ASP A 118 4.60 27.87 0.23
CA ASP A 118 4.82 28.22 -1.16
C ASP A 118 4.13 27.20 -2.08
N ALA A 119 3.17 27.65 -2.91
CA ALA A 119 2.47 26.79 -3.84
C ALA A 119 3.39 26.13 -4.87
N GLY A 120 4.51 26.77 -5.23
CA GLY A 120 5.51 26.22 -6.14
C GLY A 120 6.16 24.94 -5.63
N GLN A 121 6.17 24.71 -4.30
CA GLN A 121 6.66 23.48 -3.71
C GLN A 121 5.84 22.24 -4.12
N CYS A 122 4.58 22.44 -4.54
CA CYS A 122 3.68 21.36 -4.95
C CYS A 122 3.47 21.30 -6.46
N GLY A 123 4.31 22.01 -7.23
CA GLY A 123 4.20 22.12 -8.68
C GLY A 123 2.84 22.64 -9.16
N ASP A 124 2.58 22.47 -10.45
CA ASP A 124 1.36 23.01 -11.09
C ASP A 124 0.15 22.05 -10.99
N TYR A 125 0.38 20.78 -10.66
CA TYR A 125 -0.65 19.73 -10.62
C TYR A 125 -1.26 19.55 -9.22
N GLN A 126 -1.75 20.66 -8.67
CA GLN A 126 -2.44 20.69 -7.39
C GLN A 126 -3.95 20.45 -7.57
N GLY A 127 -4.56 19.75 -6.62
CA GLY A 127 -6.00 19.50 -6.64
C GLY A 127 -6.38 18.13 -6.11
N THR A 128 -7.59 17.70 -6.43
CA THR A 128 -8.14 16.39 -6.05
C THR A 128 -8.32 15.53 -7.28
N TYR A 129 -7.76 14.34 -7.26
CA TYR A 129 -7.76 13.41 -8.38
C TYR A 129 -8.27 12.03 -7.96
N GLY A 130 -8.91 11.35 -8.90
CA GLY A 130 -9.31 9.96 -8.71
C GLY A 130 -8.12 9.01 -8.88
N MET A 131 -8.01 8.03 -7.99
CA MET A 131 -7.19 6.85 -8.20
C MET A 131 -8.03 5.86 -9.02
N PRO A 132 -7.67 5.56 -10.28
CA PRO A 132 -8.45 4.67 -11.11
C PRO A 132 -8.46 3.25 -10.49
N ILE A 133 -9.66 2.67 -10.35
CA ILE A 133 -9.86 1.26 -9.99
C ILE A 133 -10.33 0.56 -11.27
N GLN A 134 -9.47 -0.25 -11.88
CA GLN A 134 -9.69 -0.79 -13.23
C GLN A 134 -9.28 -2.26 -13.32
N THR A 135 -9.80 -2.96 -14.32
CA THR A 135 -9.43 -4.36 -14.65
C THR A 135 -8.12 -4.45 -15.45
N PHE A 136 -7.39 -3.34 -15.61
CA PHE A 136 -6.06 -3.28 -16.18
C PHE A 136 -5.23 -2.24 -15.40
N ARG A 137 -3.91 -2.44 -15.35
CA ARG A 137 -2.99 -1.55 -14.64
C ARG A 137 -2.95 -0.18 -15.34
N THR A 138 -3.36 0.86 -14.62
CA THR A 138 -3.31 2.25 -15.09
C THR A 138 -3.16 3.19 -13.90
N PHE A 139 -2.65 4.40 -14.16
CA PHE A 139 -2.42 5.43 -13.15
C PHE A 139 -3.27 6.66 -13.42
N GLY A 140 -3.63 7.37 -12.36
CA GLY A 140 -4.29 8.66 -12.44
C GLY A 140 -3.35 9.82 -12.80
N GLN A 141 -3.80 11.04 -12.51
CA GLN A 141 -3.00 12.25 -12.68
C GLN A 141 -1.72 12.21 -11.84
N ALA A 142 -0.57 12.52 -12.46
CA ALA A 142 0.65 12.69 -11.71
C ALA A 142 0.62 14.02 -10.92
N VAL A 143 1.08 13.98 -9.67
CA VAL A 143 1.37 15.13 -8.82
C VAL A 143 2.87 15.26 -8.62
N ARG A 144 3.39 16.45 -8.36
CA ARG A 144 4.83 16.71 -8.22
C ARG A 144 5.14 17.32 -6.87
N VAL A 145 5.97 16.65 -6.09
CA VAL A 145 6.61 17.26 -4.92
C VAL A 145 7.88 17.93 -5.40
N ASP A 146 7.94 19.26 -5.37
CA ASP A 146 9.20 19.99 -5.54
C ASP A 146 10.04 19.77 -4.29
N THR A 147 11.31 19.44 -4.51
CA THR A 147 12.26 19.15 -3.43
C THR A 147 13.35 20.23 -3.30
N ASP A 148 13.13 21.37 -3.97
CA ASP A 148 13.94 22.57 -3.79
C ASP A 148 13.59 23.29 -2.48
N ASN A 149 14.56 24.04 -1.92
CA ASN A 149 14.47 24.71 -0.62
C ASN A 149 13.46 25.86 -0.57
N ARG A 150 12.18 25.53 -0.69
CA ARG A 150 11.03 26.42 -0.53
C ARG A 150 10.38 26.21 0.82
N ALA A 151 9.84 27.29 1.38
CA ALA A 151 9.17 27.25 2.66
C ALA A 151 7.78 26.60 2.54
N GLY A 152 7.47 25.68 3.46
CA GLY A 152 6.18 25.00 3.53
C GLY A 152 6.32 23.50 3.32
N TRP A 153 5.19 22.85 3.04
CA TRP A 153 5.17 21.44 2.63
C TRP A 153 3.96 21.15 1.75
N CYS A 154 3.99 20.01 1.07
CA CYS A 154 2.83 19.53 0.31
C CYS A 154 2.06 18.49 1.09
N ASN A 155 0.77 18.74 1.32
CA ASN A 155 -0.15 17.79 1.90
C ASN A 155 -0.66 16.83 0.83
N LEU A 156 -0.41 15.54 1.02
CA LEU A 156 -0.99 14.44 0.25
C LEU A 156 -2.05 13.75 1.11
N THR A 157 -3.32 13.91 0.75
CA THR A 157 -4.47 13.40 1.49
C THR A 157 -5.19 12.31 0.72
N PHE A 158 -5.26 11.11 1.26
CA PHE A 158 -6.02 10.00 0.70
C PHE A 158 -7.41 9.92 1.32
N THR A 159 -8.43 9.77 0.48
CA THR A 159 -9.82 9.54 0.90
C THR A 159 -10.35 8.28 0.24
N VAL A 160 -11.03 7.44 1.02
CA VAL A 160 -11.76 6.27 0.52
C VAL A 160 -13.24 6.47 0.77
N SER A 161 -14.08 6.07 -0.18
CA SER A 161 -15.54 6.23 -0.11
C SER A 161 -16.26 5.11 -0.87
N GLY A 162 -17.60 5.12 -0.83
CA GLY A 162 -18.46 4.16 -1.53
C GLY A 162 -18.60 2.80 -0.83
N ARG A 163 -17.55 2.35 -0.12
CA ARG A 163 -17.55 1.10 0.65
C ARG A 163 -16.89 1.26 2.02
N SER A 164 -17.47 0.61 3.03
CA SER A 164 -16.95 0.58 4.40
C SER A 164 -16.01 -0.58 4.68
N ASP A 165 -16.01 -1.60 3.82
CA ASP A 165 -15.13 -2.76 3.92
C ASP A 165 -13.82 -2.58 3.14
N VAL A 166 -13.55 -1.41 2.57
CA VAL A 166 -12.31 -1.09 1.83
C VAL A 166 -11.53 -0.03 2.59
N GLY A 167 -10.22 -0.24 2.72
CA GLY A 167 -9.30 0.71 3.33
C GLY A 167 -7.99 0.82 2.57
N LEU A 168 -7.36 2.00 2.63
CA LEU A 168 -6.01 2.25 2.14
C LEU A 168 -5.11 2.56 3.34
N ASP A 169 -4.21 1.65 3.66
CA ASP A 169 -3.19 1.92 4.66
C ASP A 169 -2.06 2.75 4.06
N VAL A 170 -1.62 3.73 4.83
CA VAL A 170 -0.53 4.65 4.50
C VAL A 170 0.51 4.53 5.61
N GLN A 171 1.70 4.08 5.25
CA GLN A 171 2.86 4.10 6.13
C GLN A 171 3.80 5.20 5.66
N PHE A 172 4.12 6.11 6.58
CA PHE A 172 4.95 7.27 6.32
C PHE A 172 5.83 7.54 7.53
N TYR A 173 7.15 7.48 7.33
CA TYR A 173 8.12 7.59 8.40
C TYR A 173 9.41 8.28 7.93
N PRO A 174 10.15 8.94 8.81
CA PRO A 174 11.33 9.67 8.44
C PRO A 174 12.54 8.77 8.22
N ASP A 175 13.42 9.21 7.32
CA ASP A 175 14.73 8.64 7.06
C ASP A 175 15.76 9.79 7.06
N GLY A 176 16.19 10.19 8.26
CA GLY A 176 16.96 11.40 8.52
C GLY A 176 16.19 12.36 9.41
N ASP A 177 16.08 13.63 9.00
CA ASP A 177 15.37 14.65 9.78
C ASP A 177 13.85 14.43 9.77
N ALA A 178 13.30 14.09 10.94
CA ALA A 178 11.86 13.85 11.10
C ALA A 178 10.99 15.08 10.89
N GLY A 179 11.54 16.29 11.01
CA GLY A 179 10.83 17.53 10.74
C GLY A 179 10.46 17.72 9.26
N GLN A 180 10.95 16.85 8.37
CA GLN A 180 10.63 16.89 6.94
C GLN A 180 9.37 16.06 6.59
N CYS A 181 8.89 15.25 7.53
CA CYS A 181 7.83 14.29 7.30
C CYS A 181 6.62 14.61 8.17
N VAL A 182 5.73 15.50 7.73
CA VAL A 182 4.56 15.90 8.51
C VAL A 182 3.58 14.72 8.65
N ASN A 183 3.03 14.54 9.86
CA ASN A 183 2.14 13.44 10.26
C ASN A 183 2.77 12.03 10.15
N TYR A 184 4.10 11.94 10.22
CA TYR A 184 4.78 10.65 10.27
C TYR A 184 4.38 9.79 11.47
N LEU A 185 4.62 8.49 11.35
CA LEU A 185 4.59 7.53 12.44
C LEU A 185 5.93 6.78 12.51
N PRO A 186 6.24 6.08 13.62
CA PRO A 186 7.39 5.18 13.65
C PRO A 186 7.31 4.11 12.55
N GLN A 187 8.48 3.69 12.04
CA GLN A 187 8.56 2.60 11.06
C GLN A 187 7.82 1.35 11.57
N GLY A 188 7.03 0.71 10.69
CA GLY A 188 6.17 -0.41 11.05
C GLY A 188 4.75 0.00 11.46
N GLN A 189 4.49 1.27 11.76
CA GLN A 189 3.14 1.78 12.03
C GLN A 189 2.53 2.44 10.78
N TYR A 190 1.20 2.54 10.75
CA TYR A 190 0.44 3.09 9.63
C TYR A 190 -0.87 3.73 10.08
N ARG A 191 -1.44 4.57 9.21
CA ARG A 191 -2.82 5.06 9.31
C ARG A 191 -3.65 4.44 8.20
N THR A 192 -4.95 4.30 8.40
CA THR A 192 -5.85 3.76 7.38
C THR A 192 -6.83 4.82 6.95
N ALA A 193 -6.86 5.14 5.65
CA ALA A 193 -7.95 5.88 5.04
C ALA A 193 -9.13 4.92 4.77
N TYR A 194 -10.31 5.29 5.25
CA TYR A 194 -11.57 4.57 5.01
C TYR A 194 -12.73 5.58 4.93
N ALA A 195 -13.94 5.11 4.66
CA ALA A 195 -15.12 5.98 4.56
C ALA A 195 -15.28 6.90 5.80
N GLY A 196 -15.17 8.22 5.58
CA GLY A 196 -15.28 9.23 6.62
C GLY A 196 -14.01 9.49 7.45
N ASN A 197 -12.91 8.78 7.16
CA ASN A 197 -11.61 8.97 7.83
C ASN A 197 -10.50 9.11 6.77
N PRO A 198 -10.23 10.32 6.27
CA PRO A 198 -9.11 10.57 5.37
C PRO A 198 -7.76 10.53 6.09
N VAL A 199 -6.70 10.20 5.37
CA VAL A 199 -5.31 10.23 5.89
C VAL A 199 -4.49 11.25 5.13
N THR A 200 -3.87 12.19 5.86
CA THR A 200 -2.98 13.21 5.31
C THR A 200 -1.55 13.00 5.80
N VAL A 201 -0.61 12.95 4.86
CA VAL A 201 0.84 13.05 5.11
C VAL A 201 1.36 14.32 4.46
N GLY A 202 2.45 14.90 4.97
CA GLY A 202 3.06 16.07 4.35
C GLY A 202 4.56 15.89 4.13
N ILE A 203 5.05 16.39 3.00
CA ILE A 203 6.46 16.33 2.62
C ILE A 203 7.00 17.76 2.61
N ASP A 204 7.85 18.07 3.57
CA ASP A 204 8.58 19.33 3.69
C ASP A 204 9.97 19.16 3.09
N ALA A 205 10.25 19.94 2.04
CA ALA A 205 11.50 19.91 1.33
C ALA A 205 12.30 21.21 1.45
N ASP A 206 12.32 21.81 2.64
CA ASP A 206 13.14 22.97 3.02
C ASP A 206 14.67 22.74 3.02
N GLY A 207 15.16 21.78 2.24
CA GLY A 207 16.58 21.58 1.96
C GLY A 207 17.41 20.93 3.08
N ARG A 208 16.80 20.45 4.16
CA ARG A 208 17.50 19.70 5.20
C ARG A 208 17.87 18.29 4.70
N SER A 209 19.00 17.76 5.15
CA SER A 209 19.41 16.40 4.75
C SER A 209 18.49 15.35 5.35
N GLY A 210 17.98 14.44 4.53
CA GLY A 210 17.09 13.38 5.01
C GLY A 210 16.09 13.00 3.94
N GLY A 211 14.90 12.64 4.39
CA GLY A 211 13.81 12.28 3.53
C GLY A 211 12.72 11.53 4.26
N CYS A 212 11.70 11.15 3.50
CA CYS A 212 10.54 10.45 4.01
C CYS A 212 10.30 9.17 3.23
N GLN A 213 10.09 8.07 3.93
CA GLN A 213 9.74 6.79 3.35
C GLN A 213 8.22 6.65 3.30
N PHE A 214 7.70 6.19 2.18
CA PHE A 214 6.28 6.12 1.90
C PHE A 214 5.89 4.77 1.29
N LEU A 215 4.91 4.10 1.90
CA LEU A 215 4.37 2.83 1.46
C LEU A 215 2.84 2.86 1.50
N LEU A 216 2.22 2.14 0.57
CA LEU A 216 0.79 1.95 0.50
C LEU A 216 0.43 0.48 0.56
N ARG A 217 -0.76 0.19 1.10
CA ARG A 217 -1.39 -1.12 1.04
C ARG A 217 -2.89 -0.95 0.94
N ILE A 218 -3.51 -1.59 -0.05
CA ILE A 218 -4.97 -1.69 -0.11
C ILE A 218 -5.44 -2.91 0.70
N ARG A 219 -6.55 -2.77 1.44
CA ARG A 219 -7.16 -3.86 2.21
C ARG A 219 -8.66 -3.92 2.03
N ARG A 220 -9.17 -5.13 2.23
CA ARG A 220 -10.58 -5.40 2.49
C ARG A 220 -10.72 -5.99 3.88
N PHE A 221 -11.68 -5.49 4.66
CA PHE A 221 -11.96 -5.93 6.04
C PHE A 221 -12.98 -7.06 6.10
#